data_AF-A0A2I1HD12-F1
#
_entry.id   AF-A0A2I1HD12-F1
#
_cell.length_a   1.000
_cell.length_b   1.000
_cell.length_c   1.000
_cell.angle_alpha   90.00
_cell.angle_beta   90.00
_cell.angle_gamma   90.00
#
_symmetry.space_group_name_H-M   'P 1'
#
loop_
_entity.id
_entity.type
_entity.pdbx_description
1 polymer ?
#
loop_
_entity_poly.entity_id
_entity_poly.type
_entity_poly.pdbx_seq_one_letter_code
_entity_poly.pdbx_strand_id
1 'polypeptide(L)'
;MERESSEVVRTVIDITNYQSNYDKIINDPIYEEIKLNKKLSEELKFSETLCNQLKDKYESLGKYCEDLQNNFININNILGEKQGLKKKIGDLNDHNSKLIKLLVETLEEKNNDNKIQELVNRIQEKNKIIKEKNNKIQKIVEEKDKKIQEKDKVIQELEEYQYALDAAINFDDRCKYNLDKLKEDIVSLQHSLEIYITKCKDNVEINIPEVQNLLYQYGSQTDITKDQKNPLIRVVIQRHVIEQILEYAREYFCDSTQPKFMGGMESFMYRRANELIDVAEAFAKKRDGIDDTTKVFPINVN
;
A
#
# COMPACT_ATOMS: atom_id res chain seq x y z
N MET A 1 21.32 -107.75 137.64
CA MET A 1 20.84 -106.42 137.20
C MET A 1 22.06 -105.67 136.65
N GLU A 2 22.67 -106.20 135.58
CA GLU A 2 24.00 -105.76 135.06
C GLU A 2 24.05 -105.70 133.51
N ARG A 3 22.92 -105.83 132.81
CA ARG A 3 22.89 -105.88 131.33
C ARG A 3 22.37 -104.63 130.63
N GLU A 4 21.91 -103.59 131.34
CA GLU A 4 21.36 -102.38 130.72
C GLU A 4 22.40 -101.26 130.47
N SER A 5 23.60 -101.31 131.05
CA SER A 5 24.64 -100.29 130.83
C SER A 5 25.47 -100.47 129.56
N SER A 6 25.40 -101.62 128.87
CA SER A 6 26.28 -101.89 127.71
C SER A 6 25.71 -101.41 126.36
N GLU A 7 24.39 -101.24 126.24
CA GLU A 7 23.73 -100.96 124.97
C GLU A 7 23.52 -99.46 124.72
N VAL A 8 23.31 -98.69 125.79
CA VAL A 8 23.29 -97.21 125.78
C VAL A 8 24.66 -96.63 125.48
N VAL A 9 25.74 -97.30 125.91
CA VAL A 9 27.11 -96.84 125.66
C VAL A 9 27.52 -97.05 124.20
N ARG A 10 27.05 -98.11 123.52
CA ARG A 10 27.36 -98.35 122.10
C ARG A 10 26.68 -97.34 121.16
N THR A 11 25.42 -97.00 121.41
CA THR A 11 24.66 -96.05 120.57
C THR A 11 25.16 -94.61 120.70
N VAL A 12 25.61 -94.19 121.89
CA VAL A 12 26.19 -92.85 122.10
C VAL A 12 27.59 -92.73 121.45
N ILE A 13 28.39 -93.81 121.45
CA ILE A 13 29.72 -93.84 120.82
C ILE A 13 29.62 -93.79 119.28
N ASP A 14 28.62 -94.44 118.68
CA ASP A 14 28.44 -94.43 117.23
C ASP A 14 27.96 -93.06 116.70
N ILE A 15 27.11 -92.35 117.46
CA ILE A 15 26.65 -90.99 117.12
C ILE A 15 27.78 -89.96 117.26
N THR A 16 28.58 -90.05 118.33
CA THR A 16 29.73 -89.15 118.55
C THR A 16 30.87 -89.39 117.57
N ASN A 17 31.09 -90.62 117.09
CA ASN A 17 32.07 -90.89 116.03
C ASN A 17 31.63 -90.36 114.65
N TYR A 18 30.34 -90.38 114.33
CA TYR A 18 29.83 -89.80 113.07
C TYR A 18 29.92 -88.27 113.05
N GLN A 19 29.57 -87.60 114.16
CA GLN A 19 29.73 -86.14 114.29
C GLN A 19 31.21 -85.73 114.33
N SER A 20 32.07 -86.47 115.05
CA SER A 20 33.51 -86.20 115.09
C SER A 20 34.20 -86.38 113.73
N ASN A 21 33.74 -87.29 112.87
CA ASN A 21 34.27 -87.44 111.52
C ASN A 21 33.78 -86.33 110.57
N TYR A 22 32.53 -85.87 110.70
CA TYR A 22 32.01 -84.73 109.93
C TYR A 22 32.75 -83.43 110.26
N ASP A 23 33.02 -83.18 111.54
CA ASP A 23 33.75 -81.99 112.00
C ASP A 23 35.24 -82.02 111.60
N LYS A 24 35.83 -83.21 111.40
CA LYS A 24 37.19 -83.35 110.87
C LYS A 24 37.28 -83.10 109.36
N ILE A 25 36.25 -83.46 108.59
CA ILE A 25 36.20 -83.25 107.13
C ILE A 25 35.94 -81.78 106.79
N ILE A 26 35.07 -81.11 107.57
CA ILE A 26 34.76 -79.68 107.37
C ILE A 26 35.95 -78.77 107.75
N ASN A 27 36.79 -79.20 108.69
CA ASN A 27 38.01 -78.48 109.10
C ASN A 27 39.29 -79.00 108.42
N ASP A 28 39.18 -79.88 107.41
CA ASP A 28 40.31 -80.32 106.60
C ASP A 28 40.74 -79.17 105.66
N PRO A 29 42.01 -78.73 105.67
CA PRO A 29 42.52 -77.71 104.76
C PRO A 29 42.18 -77.98 103.29
N ILE A 30 42.12 -79.26 102.89
CA ILE A 30 41.80 -79.69 101.52
C ILE A 30 40.33 -79.39 101.17
N TYR A 31 39.40 -79.47 102.13
CA TYR A 31 37.98 -79.18 101.90
C TYR A 31 37.72 -77.68 101.67
N GLU A 32 38.37 -76.80 102.45
CA GLU A 32 38.31 -75.35 102.21
C GLU A 32 39.00 -74.96 100.89
N GLU A 33 40.09 -75.64 100.50
CA GLU A 33 40.75 -75.43 99.20
C GLU A 33 39.85 -75.82 98.00
N ILE A 34 39.13 -76.95 98.08
CA ILE A 34 38.15 -77.37 97.05
C ILE A 34 37.01 -76.34 96.94
N LYS A 35 36.50 -75.86 98.07
CA LYS A 35 35.44 -74.84 98.13
C LYS A 35 35.89 -73.50 97.56
N LEU A 36 37.12 -73.09 97.86
CA LEU A 36 37.74 -71.88 97.32
C LEU A 36 37.96 -72.00 95.80
N ASN A 37 38.47 -73.13 95.32
CA ASN A 37 38.66 -73.39 93.89
C ASN A 37 37.35 -73.39 93.10
N LYS A 38 36.26 -73.92 93.70
CA LYS A 38 34.93 -73.85 93.11
C LYS A 38 34.46 -72.40 92.96
N LYS A 39 34.61 -71.59 94.03
CA LYS A 39 34.25 -70.17 94.02
C LYS A 39 35.07 -69.39 92.98
N LEU A 40 36.38 -69.66 92.91
CA LEU A 40 37.28 -69.03 91.93
C LEU A 40 36.87 -69.39 90.49
N SER A 41 36.51 -70.65 90.22
CA SER A 41 36.02 -71.08 88.90
C SER A 41 34.73 -70.38 88.48
N GLU A 42 33.79 -70.20 89.42
CA GLU A 42 32.54 -69.47 89.18
C GLU A 42 32.81 -67.98 88.88
N GLU A 43 33.73 -67.34 89.62
CA GLU A 43 34.18 -65.97 89.39
C GLU A 43 34.87 -65.81 88.03
N LEU A 44 35.69 -66.80 87.62
CA LEU A 44 36.37 -66.80 86.33
C LEU A 44 35.37 -66.90 85.17
N LYS A 45 34.37 -67.78 85.28
CA LYS A 45 33.27 -67.88 84.30
C LYS A 45 32.44 -66.60 84.22
N PHE A 46 32.16 -65.98 85.36
CA PHE A 46 31.45 -64.70 85.41
C PHE A 46 32.25 -63.59 84.72
N SER A 47 33.54 -63.49 85.02
CA SER A 47 34.48 -62.55 84.38
C SER A 47 34.56 -62.76 82.86
N GLU A 48 34.68 -64.00 82.41
CA GLU A 48 34.72 -64.35 80.98
C GLU A 48 33.43 -63.96 80.26
N THR A 49 32.28 -64.20 80.89
CA THR A 49 30.96 -63.77 80.36
C THR A 49 30.89 -62.25 80.21
N LEU A 50 31.37 -61.52 81.22
CA LEU A 50 31.42 -60.05 81.22
C LEU A 50 32.35 -59.51 80.12
N CYS A 51 33.53 -60.13 79.95
CA CYS A 51 34.47 -59.81 78.88
C CYS A 51 33.87 -60.03 77.49
N ASN A 52 33.16 -61.15 77.27
CA ASN A 52 32.49 -61.42 76.00
C ASN A 52 31.38 -60.41 75.71
N GLN A 53 30.54 -60.08 76.71
CA GLN A 53 29.51 -59.04 76.56
C GLN A 53 30.09 -57.66 76.26
N LEU A 54 31.23 -57.31 76.89
CA LEU A 54 31.95 -56.07 76.61
C LEU A 54 32.49 -56.06 75.18
N LYS A 55 33.08 -57.17 74.73
CA LYS A 55 33.59 -57.31 73.37
C LYS A 55 32.48 -57.10 72.33
N ASP A 56 31.34 -57.77 72.49
CA ASP A 56 30.20 -57.64 71.57
C ASP A 56 29.66 -56.20 71.53
N LYS A 57 29.62 -55.52 72.67
CA LYS A 57 29.24 -54.10 72.75
C LYS A 57 30.26 -53.21 72.03
N TYR A 58 31.55 -53.47 72.19
CA TYR A 58 32.61 -52.72 71.50
C TYR A 58 32.58 -52.94 69.98
N GLU A 59 32.35 -54.17 69.50
CA GLU A 59 32.19 -54.44 68.07
C GLU A 59 30.95 -53.77 67.49
N SER A 60 29.83 -53.81 68.21
CA SER A 60 28.59 -53.13 67.81
C SER A 60 28.77 -51.60 67.76
N LEU A 61 29.49 -51.03 68.73
CA LEU A 61 29.82 -49.61 68.75
C LEU A 61 30.77 -49.23 67.60
N GLY A 62 31.73 -50.10 67.26
CA GLY A 62 32.62 -49.92 66.12
C GLY A 62 31.85 -49.79 64.80
N LYS A 63 30.92 -50.72 64.54
CA LYS A 63 30.03 -50.66 63.36
C LYS A 63 29.19 -49.40 63.34
N TYR A 64 28.62 -49.02 64.49
CA TYR A 64 27.83 -47.80 64.60
C TYR A 64 28.65 -46.54 64.25
N CYS A 65 29.90 -46.46 64.71
CA CYS A 65 30.81 -45.37 64.36
C CYS A 65 31.16 -45.34 62.86
N GLU A 66 31.36 -46.50 62.24
CA GLU A 66 31.64 -46.63 60.81
C GLU A 66 30.44 -46.19 59.95
N ASP A 67 29.22 -46.61 60.33
CA ASP A 67 27.97 -46.16 59.71
C ASP A 67 27.80 -44.64 59.80
N LEU A 68 28.13 -44.05 60.96
CA LEU A 68 28.12 -42.60 61.16
C LEU A 68 29.11 -41.86 60.27
N GLN A 69 30.33 -42.40 60.11
CA GLN A 69 31.33 -41.83 59.19
C GLN A 69 30.85 -41.88 57.75
N ASN A 70 30.30 -43.02 57.31
CA ASN A 70 29.76 -43.18 55.97
C ASN A 70 28.59 -42.21 55.70
N ASN A 71 27.70 -42.03 56.68
CA ASN A 71 26.63 -41.05 56.60
C ASN A 71 27.15 -39.61 56.50
N PHE A 72 28.18 -39.27 57.26
CA PHE A 72 28.81 -37.94 57.19
C PHE A 72 29.42 -37.67 55.80
N ILE A 73 30.12 -38.65 55.22
CA ILE A 73 30.67 -38.55 53.86
C ILE A 73 29.55 -38.35 52.84
N ASN A 74 28.48 -39.14 52.93
CA ASN A 74 27.33 -39.02 52.02
C ASN A 74 26.66 -37.65 52.11
N ILE A 75 26.46 -37.13 53.32
CA ILE A 75 25.88 -35.79 53.54
C ILE A 75 26.75 -34.70 52.89
N ASN A 76 28.08 -34.79 53.02
CA ASN A 76 28.99 -33.82 52.42
C ASN A 76 28.96 -33.87 50.88
N ASN A 77 28.88 -35.07 50.29
CA ASN A 77 28.74 -35.23 48.84
C ASN A 77 27.44 -34.58 48.35
N ILE A 78 26.31 -34.84 49.01
CA ILE A 78 25.02 -34.22 48.72
C ILE A 78 25.10 -32.69 48.82
N LEU A 79 25.79 -32.18 49.84
CA LEU A 79 25.97 -30.74 50.02
C LEU A 79 26.78 -30.11 48.88
N GLY A 80 27.83 -30.78 48.41
CA GLY A 80 28.63 -30.35 47.26
C GLY A 80 27.80 -30.29 45.97
N GLU A 81 27.03 -31.34 45.68
CA GLU A 81 26.11 -31.36 44.53
C GLU A 81 25.08 -30.23 44.58
N LYS A 82 24.49 -29.99 45.77
CA LYS A 82 23.54 -28.90 46.00
C LYS A 82 24.15 -27.53 45.68
N GLN A 83 25.40 -27.29 46.06
CA GLN A 83 26.10 -26.04 45.74
C GLN A 83 26.36 -25.91 44.23
N GLY A 84 26.74 -27.00 43.56
CA GLY A 84 26.92 -27.03 42.10
C GLY A 84 25.62 -26.72 41.35
N LEU A 85 24.49 -27.29 41.78
CA LEU A 85 23.17 -27.00 41.21
C LEU A 85 22.76 -25.54 41.43
N LYS A 86 23.01 -24.99 42.62
CA LYS A 86 22.71 -23.59 42.93
C LYS A 86 23.45 -22.63 41.99
N LYS A 87 24.71 -22.91 41.68
CA LYS A 87 25.49 -22.12 40.71
C LYS A 87 24.88 -22.18 39.31
N LYS A 88 24.57 -23.39 38.82
CA LYS A 88 23.94 -23.59 37.51
C LYS A 88 22.61 -22.84 37.37
N ILE A 89 21.77 -22.85 38.41
CA ILE A 89 20.50 -22.09 38.44
C ILE A 89 20.77 -20.58 38.33
N GLY A 90 21.78 -20.07 39.03
CA GLY A 90 22.20 -18.67 38.93
C GLY A 90 22.61 -18.28 37.52
N ASP A 91 23.47 -19.09 36.90
CA ASP A 91 23.95 -18.88 35.52
C ASP A 91 22.78 -18.91 34.51
N LEU A 92 21.83 -19.83 34.69
CA LEU A 92 20.64 -19.94 33.83
C LEU A 92 19.72 -18.70 33.95
N ASN A 93 19.55 -18.19 35.17
CA ASN A 93 18.75 -16.99 35.43
C ASN A 93 19.37 -15.73 34.81
N ASP A 94 20.69 -15.59 34.87
CA ASP A 94 21.40 -14.49 34.21
C ASP A 94 21.26 -14.57 32.68
N HIS A 95 21.39 -15.78 32.12
CA HIS A 95 21.18 -16.00 30.69
C HIS A 95 19.75 -15.66 30.24
N ASN A 96 18.73 -16.14 30.99
CA ASN A 96 17.33 -15.81 30.70
C ASN A 96 17.06 -14.31 30.79
N SER A 97 17.65 -13.61 31.76
CA SER A 97 17.48 -12.16 31.91
C SER A 97 18.03 -11.41 30.69
N LYS A 98 19.20 -11.83 30.17
CA LYS A 98 19.78 -11.29 28.94
C LYS A 98 18.90 -11.57 27.71
N LEU A 99 18.36 -12.78 27.60
CA LEU A 99 17.49 -13.17 26.49
C LEU A 99 16.19 -12.36 26.48
N ILE A 100 15.55 -12.19 27.65
CA ILE A 100 14.35 -11.37 27.80
C ILE A 100 14.63 -9.93 27.39
N LYS A 101 15.76 -9.36 27.83
CA LYS A 101 16.16 -8.00 27.47
C LYS A 101 16.30 -7.84 25.94
N LEU A 102 17.01 -8.76 25.28
CA LEU A 102 17.16 -8.75 23.81
C LEU A 102 15.82 -8.89 23.09
N LEU A 103 14.90 -9.73 23.58
CA LEU A 103 13.57 -9.88 23.02
C LEU A 103 12.75 -8.59 23.13
N VAL A 104 12.81 -7.91 24.28
CA VAL A 104 12.15 -6.61 24.48
C VAL A 104 12.72 -5.56 23.53
N GLU A 105 14.04 -5.41 23.46
CA GLU A 105 14.71 -4.48 22.54
C GLU A 105 14.32 -4.76 21.07
N THR A 106 14.31 -6.03 20.66
CA THR A 106 13.92 -6.43 19.30
C THR A 106 12.44 -6.15 19.00
N LEU A 107 11.57 -6.34 19.99
CA LEU A 107 10.14 -6.05 19.85
C LEU A 107 9.88 -4.54 19.79
N GLU A 108 10.58 -3.74 20.60
CA GLU A 108 10.53 -2.28 20.54
C GLU A 108 11.04 -1.73 19.20
N GLU A 109 12.14 -2.28 18.67
CA GLU A 109 12.65 -1.91 17.34
C GLU A 109 11.69 -2.29 16.19
N LYS A 110 11.01 -3.42 16.30
CA LYS A 110 9.99 -3.85 15.32
C LYS A 110 8.70 -3.06 15.45
N ASN A 111 8.33 -2.64 16.66
CA ASN A 111 7.15 -1.82 16.94
C ASN A 111 7.43 -0.33 16.67
N ASN A 112 8.06 -0.05 15.53
CA ASN A 112 8.29 1.29 14.98
C ASN A 112 6.96 1.88 14.47
N ASP A 113 5.99 2.01 15.36
CA ASP A 113 4.67 2.61 15.16
C ASP A 113 4.79 4.01 14.53
N ASN A 114 5.89 4.71 14.77
CA ASN A 114 6.19 6.00 14.14
C ASN A 114 6.31 5.92 12.61
N LYS A 115 6.92 4.88 12.04
CA LYS A 115 7.02 4.74 10.57
C LYS A 115 5.66 4.42 9.95
N ILE A 116 4.87 3.58 10.62
CA ILE A 116 3.51 3.25 10.19
C ILE A 116 2.63 4.50 10.27
N GLN A 117 2.70 5.24 11.37
CA GLN A 117 1.94 6.48 11.57
C GLN A 117 2.33 7.56 10.56
N GLU A 118 3.61 7.70 10.26
CA GLU A 118 4.09 8.64 9.23
C GLU A 118 3.60 8.25 7.83
N LEU A 119 3.59 6.95 7.50
CA LEU A 119 3.02 6.45 6.25
C LEU A 119 1.51 6.68 6.18
N VAL A 120 0.77 6.45 7.27
CA VAL A 120 -0.68 6.72 7.36
C VAL A 120 -0.97 8.21 7.12
N ASN A 121 -0.23 9.10 7.77
CA ASN A 121 -0.38 10.55 7.58
C ASN A 121 -0.09 10.96 6.12
N ARG A 122 0.98 10.44 5.52
CA ARG A 122 1.30 10.70 4.10
C ARG A 122 0.22 10.19 3.16
N ILE A 123 -0.40 9.04 3.45
CA ILE A 123 -1.52 8.50 2.66
C ILE A 123 -2.75 9.41 2.79
N GLN A 124 -3.06 9.90 3.99
CA GLN A 124 -4.19 10.80 4.23
C GLN A 124 -4.03 12.13 3.48
N GLU A 125 -2.84 12.74 3.50
CA GLU A 125 -2.56 13.96 2.73
C GLU A 125 -2.72 13.74 1.23
N LYS A 126 -2.15 12.65 0.68
CA LYS A 126 -2.30 12.31 -0.74
C LYS A 126 -3.77 12.12 -1.13
N ASN A 127 -4.56 11.46 -0.28
CA ASN A 127 -5.99 11.28 -0.52
C ASN A 127 -6.76 12.61 -0.56
N LYS A 128 -6.40 13.57 0.29
CA LYS A 128 -6.99 14.92 0.27
C LYS A 128 -6.69 15.64 -1.05
N ILE A 129 -5.45 15.57 -1.51
CA ILE A 129 -5.02 16.17 -2.80
C ILE A 129 -5.76 15.52 -3.98
N ILE A 130 -5.89 14.18 -3.97
CA ILE A 130 -6.63 13.45 -5.01
C ILE A 130 -8.09 13.88 -5.04
N LYS A 131 -8.74 14.00 -3.87
CA LYS A 131 -10.12 14.45 -3.76
C LYS A 131 -10.32 15.86 -4.33
N GLU A 132 -9.41 16.79 -4.01
CA GLU A 132 -9.46 18.14 -4.58
C GLU A 132 -9.26 18.15 -6.11
N LYS A 133 -8.32 17.35 -6.62
CA LYS A 133 -8.11 17.23 -8.08
C LYS A 133 -9.32 16.62 -8.78
N ASN A 134 -9.92 15.59 -8.22
CA ASN A 134 -11.14 14.98 -8.78
C ASN A 134 -12.30 15.98 -8.83
N ASN A 135 -12.50 16.78 -7.78
CA ASN A 135 -13.52 17.83 -7.79
C ASN A 135 -13.28 18.88 -8.88
N LYS A 136 -12.02 19.25 -9.14
CA LYS A 136 -11.66 20.19 -10.22
C LYS A 136 -11.93 19.56 -11.59
N ILE A 137 -11.55 18.30 -11.79
CA ILE A 137 -11.80 17.57 -13.04
C ILE A 137 -13.30 17.48 -13.30
N GLN A 138 -14.09 17.14 -12.28
CA GLN A 138 -15.55 17.03 -12.41
C GLN A 138 -16.18 18.35 -12.89
N LYS A 139 -15.78 19.49 -12.32
CA LYS A 139 -16.27 20.80 -12.79
C LYS A 139 -15.92 21.10 -14.24
N ILE A 140 -14.70 20.74 -14.66
CA ILE A 140 -14.26 20.94 -16.06
C ILE A 140 -15.07 20.06 -17.02
N VAL A 141 -15.36 18.82 -16.63
CA VAL A 141 -16.20 17.91 -17.42
C VAL A 141 -17.61 18.48 -17.56
N GLU A 142 -18.23 18.91 -16.46
CA GLU A 142 -19.57 19.52 -16.48
C GLU A 142 -19.65 20.77 -17.36
N GLU A 143 -18.62 21.64 -17.35
CA GLU A 143 -18.58 22.81 -18.25
C GLU A 143 -18.41 22.42 -19.72
N LYS A 144 -17.59 21.40 -20.01
CA LYS A 144 -17.40 20.93 -21.39
C LYS A 144 -18.66 20.25 -21.93
N ASP A 145 -19.36 19.47 -21.12
CA ASP A 145 -20.61 18.82 -21.51
C ASP A 145 -21.68 19.87 -21.86
N LYS A 146 -21.79 20.96 -21.10
CA LYS A 146 -22.69 22.08 -21.44
C LYS A 146 -22.36 22.70 -22.79
N LYS A 147 -21.07 22.94 -23.06
CA LYS A 147 -20.62 23.49 -24.36
C LYS A 147 -20.88 22.54 -25.53
N ILE A 148 -20.75 21.23 -25.30
CA ILE A 148 -21.07 20.21 -26.32
C ILE A 148 -22.58 20.26 -26.60
N GLN A 149 -23.42 20.25 -25.58
CA GLN A 149 -24.88 20.35 -25.74
C GLN A 149 -25.32 21.62 -26.47
N GLU A 150 -24.68 22.77 -26.20
CA GLU A 150 -24.94 24.01 -26.93
C GLU A 150 -24.57 23.89 -28.42
N LYS A 151 -23.42 23.28 -28.73
CA LYS A 151 -22.99 23.07 -30.12
C LYS A 151 -23.89 22.08 -30.86
N ASP A 152 -24.33 21.02 -30.21
CA ASP A 152 -25.22 20.02 -30.81
C ASP A 152 -26.55 20.66 -31.23
N LYS A 153 -27.08 21.60 -30.45
CA LYS A 153 -28.28 22.37 -30.85
C LYS A 153 -28.05 23.21 -32.10
N VAL A 154 -26.91 23.91 -32.18
CA VAL A 154 -26.55 24.71 -33.37
C VAL A 154 -26.40 23.82 -34.60
N ILE A 155 -25.82 22.62 -34.44
CA ILE A 155 -25.69 21.65 -35.54
C ILE A 155 -27.08 21.19 -36.00
N GLN A 156 -27.97 20.84 -35.07
CA GLN A 156 -29.36 20.47 -35.40
C GLN A 156 -30.10 21.58 -36.15
N GLU A 157 -29.98 22.83 -35.71
CA GLU A 157 -30.56 23.98 -36.40
C GLU A 157 -29.99 24.13 -37.83
N LEU A 158 -28.67 23.98 -38.01
CA LEU A 158 -28.04 24.03 -39.34
C LEU A 158 -28.48 22.89 -40.26
N GLU A 159 -28.66 21.68 -39.72
CA GLU A 159 -29.17 20.52 -40.47
C GLU A 159 -30.61 20.76 -40.94
N GLU A 160 -31.46 21.37 -40.10
CA GLU A 160 -32.82 21.75 -40.48
C GLU A 160 -32.82 22.83 -41.58
N TYR A 161 -31.95 23.85 -41.49
CA TYR A 161 -31.79 24.84 -42.55
C TYR A 161 -31.29 24.22 -43.85
N GLN A 162 -30.32 23.31 -43.78
CA GLN A 162 -29.80 22.61 -44.97
C GLN A 162 -30.88 21.76 -45.62
N TYR A 163 -31.69 21.04 -44.83
CA TYR A 163 -32.80 20.25 -45.34
C TYR A 163 -33.86 21.13 -46.02
N ALA A 164 -34.22 22.27 -45.40
CA ALA A 164 -35.16 23.23 -45.98
C ALA A 164 -34.63 23.85 -47.29
N LEU A 165 -33.33 24.14 -47.34
CA LEU A 165 -32.65 24.65 -48.52
C LEU A 165 -32.63 23.60 -49.65
N ASP A 166 -32.26 22.35 -49.34
CA ASP A 166 -32.25 21.24 -50.30
C ASP A 166 -33.67 20.94 -50.82
N ALA A 167 -34.69 21.06 -49.98
CA ALA A 167 -36.09 20.93 -50.38
C ALA A 167 -36.54 22.09 -51.30
N ALA A 168 -36.09 23.32 -51.05
CA ALA A 168 -36.39 24.49 -51.87
C ALA A 168 -35.65 24.48 -53.23
N ILE A 169 -34.48 23.83 -53.30
CA ILE A 169 -33.64 23.73 -54.51
C ILE A 169 -34.09 22.60 -55.47
N ASN A 170 -35.17 21.86 -55.18
CA ASN A 170 -35.80 20.90 -56.11
C ASN A 170 -36.52 21.58 -57.31
N PHE A 171 -35.83 22.46 -58.02
CA PHE A 171 -36.17 22.95 -59.35
C PHE A 171 -35.15 22.39 -60.35
N ASP A 172 -35.66 21.66 -61.35
CA ASP A 172 -35.04 21.21 -62.61
C ASP A 172 -33.59 20.64 -62.54
N ASP A 173 -33.36 19.44 -63.11
CA ASP A 173 -32.07 18.73 -63.08
C ASP A 173 -30.87 19.56 -63.61
N ARG A 174 -31.13 20.62 -64.37
CA ARG A 174 -30.13 21.59 -64.86
C ARG A 174 -29.55 22.49 -63.76
N CYS A 175 -30.31 22.83 -62.71
CA CYS A 175 -29.81 23.63 -61.59
C CYS A 175 -28.88 22.84 -60.67
N LYS A 176 -29.12 21.53 -60.52
CA LYS A 176 -28.26 20.63 -59.72
C LYS A 176 -26.84 20.53 -60.29
N TYR A 177 -26.70 20.42 -61.62
CA TYR A 177 -25.39 20.41 -62.29
C TYR A 177 -24.59 21.70 -62.03
N ASN A 178 -25.25 22.86 -62.09
CA ASN A 178 -24.60 24.15 -61.84
C ASN A 178 -24.21 24.34 -60.35
N LEU A 179 -25.01 23.80 -59.43
CA LEU A 179 -24.72 23.85 -57.99
C LEU A 179 -23.57 22.92 -57.58
N ASP A 180 -23.56 21.69 -58.10
CA ASP A 180 -22.47 20.74 -57.86
C ASP A 180 -21.16 21.27 -58.45
N LYS A 181 -21.22 21.91 -59.63
CA LYS A 181 -20.08 22.58 -60.24
C LYS A 181 -19.57 23.76 -59.41
N LEU A 182 -20.47 24.59 -58.87
CA LEU A 182 -20.10 25.69 -57.97
C LEU A 182 -19.45 25.16 -56.68
N LYS A 183 -19.95 24.06 -56.11
CA LYS A 183 -19.34 23.42 -54.94
C LYS A 183 -17.92 22.93 -55.25
N GLU A 184 -17.72 22.26 -56.38
CA GLU A 184 -16.39 21.84 -56.84
C GLU A 184 -15.45 23.03 -57.04
N ASP A 185 -15.93 24.09 -57.68
CA ASP A 185 -15.12 25.29 -57.96
C ASP A 185 -14.75 26.03 -56.66
N ILE A 186 -15.66 26.09 -55.67
CA ILE A 186 -15.36 26.63 -54.32
C ILE A 186 -14.30 25.78 -53.61
N VAL A 187 -14.42 24.45 -53.63
CA VAL A 187 -13.44 23.55 -53.00
C VAL A 187 -12.07 23.65 -53.69
N SER A 188 -12.06 23.74 -55.02
CA SER A 188 -10.83 23.93 -55.82
C SER A 188 -10.17 25.28 -55.51
N LEU A 189 -10.95 26.35 -55.39
CA LEU A 189 -10.46 27.67 -55.00
C LEU A 189 -9.91 27.66 -53.58
N GLN A 190 -10.61 27.06 -52.62
CA GLN A 190 -10.14 26.92 -51.25
C GLN A 190 -8.82 26.16 -51.19
N HIS A 191 -8.69 25.04 -51.92
CA HIS A 191 -7.46 24.28 -51.98
C HIS A 191 -6.31 25.09 -52.61
N SER A 192 -6.60 25.84 -53.68
CA SER A 192 -5.63 26.70 -54.36
C SER A 192 -5.17 27.84 -53.45
N LEU A 193 -6.09 28.47 -52.72
CA LEU A 193 -5.79 29.50 -51.73
C LEU A 193 -5.02 28.93 -50.55
N GLU A 194 -5.38 27.75 -50.06
CA GLU A 194 -4.66 27.08 -48.98
C GLU A 194 -3.21 26.77 -49.40
N ILE A 195 -2.98 26.30 -50.63
CA ILE A 195 -1.63 26.08 -51.16
C ILE A 195 -0.84 27.39 -51.19
N TYR A 196 -1.45 28.46 -51.68
CA TYR A 196 -0.79 29.76 -51.85
C TYR A 196 -0.53 30.46 -50.50
N ILE A 197 -1.48 30.39 -49.57
CA ILE A 197 -1.40 30.99 -48.24
C ILE A 197 -0.50 30.13 -47.34
N THR A 198 -0.74 28.84 -47.21
CA THR A 198 -0.06 28.06 -46.16
C THR A 198 1.33 27.56 -46.55
N LYS A 199 1.56 27.24 -47.83
CA LYS A 199 2.74 26.44 -48.22
C LYS A 199 3.78 27.15 -49.06
N CYS A 200 3.43 28.14 -49.91
CA CYS A 200 4.34 28.76 -50.89
C CYS A 200 5.40 27.74 -51.38
N LYS A 201 4.95 26.63 -51.98
CA LYS A 201 5.78 25.44 -52.27
C LYS A 201 7.11 25.82 -52.92
N ASP A 202 8.15 25.06 -52.59
CA ASP A 202 9.56 25.26 -52.99
C ASP A 202 9.86 25.32 -54.51
N ASN A 203 8.86 25.17 -55.38
CA ASN A 203 9.00 25.13 -56.83
C ASN A 203 8.36 26.32 -57.57
N VAL A 204 7.90 27.36 -56.87
CA VAL A 204 7.43 28.60 -57.51
C VAL A 204 8.55 29.62 -57.53
N GLU A 205 9.00 30.03 -58.72
CA GLU A 205 10.00 31.09 -58.85
C GLU A 205 9.39 32.43 -58.43
N ILE A 206 9.85 32.96 -57.29
CA ILE A 206 9.36 34.22 -56.74
C ILE A 206 10.16 35.38 -57.35
N ASN A 207 9.45 36.32 -57.97
CA ASN A 207 10.01 37.58 -58.45
C ASN A 207 10.31 38.52 -57.26
N ILE A 208 11.52 38.41 -56.70
CA ILE A 208 11.97 39.21 -55.54
C ILE A 208 11.84 40.73 -55.77
N PRO A 209 12.24 41.30 -56.93
CA PRO A 209 12.00 42.71 -57.22
C PRO A 209 10.54 43.16 -57.04
N GLU A 210 9.58 42.37 -57.50
CA GLU A 210 8.16 42.71 -57.38
C GLU A 210 7.67 42.66 -55.93
N VAL A 211 8.12 41.65 -55.18
CA VAL A 211 7.81 41.54 -53.74
C VAL A 211 8.40 42.73 -52.97
N GLN A 212 9.59 43.19 -53.35
CA GLN A 212 10.21 44.39 -52.75
C GLN A 212 9.38 45.65 -53.02
N ASN A 213 8.84 45.79 -54.23
CA ASN A 213 7.94 46.90 -54.58
C ASN A 213 6.65 46.87 -53.75
N LEU A 214 6.00 45.71 -53.65
CA LEU A 214 4.82 45.51 -52.81
C LEU A 214 5.09 45.86 -51.34
N LEU A 215 6.24 45.45 -50.81
CA LEU A 215 6.63 45.74 -49.44
C LEU A 215 6.75 47.26 -49.18
N TYR A 216 7.31 48.00 -50.14
CA TYR A 216 7.36 49.47 -50.09
C TYR A 216 5.98 50.11 -50.19
N GLN A 217 5.11 49.62 -51.08
CA GLN A 217 3.72 50.09 -51.18
C GLN A 217 2.94 49.87 -49.87
N TYR A 218 3.25 48.79 -49.16
CA TYR A 218 2.69 48.48 -47.85
C TYR A 218 3.32 49.25 -46.69
N GLY A 219 4.26 50.17 -46.97
CA GLY A 219 4.86 51.08 -45.98
C GLY A 219 6.04 50.50 -45.20
N SER A 220 6.59 49.37 -45.62
CA SER A 220 7.76 48.75 -44.96
C SER A 220 9.06 49.18 -45.63
N GLN A 221 10.06 49.56 -44.83
CA GLN A 221 11.40 49.98 -45.27
C GLN A 221 12.43 48.84 -45.27
N THR A 222 12.00 47.59 -45.09
CA THR A 222 12.90 46.43 -45.02
C THR A 222 13.37 46.00 -46.41
N ASP A 223 14.67 45.76 -46.59
CA ASP A 223 15.20 45.17 -47.82
C ASP A 223 15.16 43.63 -47.76
N ILE A 224 14.61 43.00 -48.80
CA ILE A 224 14.54 41.55 -48.94
C ILE A 224 15.92 41.04 -49.37
N THR A 225 16.64 40.41 -48.43
CA THR A 225 17.90 39.71 -48.73
C THR A 225 17.66 38.25 -49.13
N LYS A 226 18.59 37.63 -49.89
CA LYS A 226 18.47 36.23 -50.35
C LYS A 226 18.32 35.21 -49.21
N ASP A 227 18.68 35.56 -47.99
CA ASP A 227 18.70 34.68 -46.81
C ASP A 227 17.47 34.84 -45.88
N GLN A 228 16.61 35.85 -46.09
CA GLN A 228 15.39 36.11 -45.30
C GLN A 228 14.12 35.44 -45.86
N LYS A 229 14.29 34.44 -46.73
CA LYS A 229 13.33 34.13 -47.81
C LYS A 229 11.96 33.54 -47.45
N ASN A 230 11.68 33.12 -46.23
CA ASN A 230 10.47 32.32 -46.01
C ASN A 230 9.27 33.03 -45.36
N PRO A 231 9.42 33.85 -44.30
CA PRO A 231 8.25 34.42 -43.63
C PRO A 231 7.78 35.74 -44.25
N LEU A 232 8.68 36.71 -44.45
CA LEU A 232 8.29 38.05 -44.89
C LEU A 232 7.75 38.04 -46.32
N ILE A 233 8.45 37.38 -47.24
CA ILE A 233 8.02 37.19 -48.63
C ILE A 233 6.64 36.53 -48.70
N ARG A 234 6.43 35.50 -47.89
CA ARG A 234 5.16 34.77 -47.81
C ARG A 234 4.02 35.69 -47.36
N VAL A 235 4.22 36.48 -46.32
CA VAL A 235 3.20 37.41 -45.80
C VAL A 235 2.88 38.52 -46.82
N VAL A 236 3.88 39.05 -47.51
CA VAL A 236 3.67 40.08 -48.55
C VAL A 236 2.83 39.52 -49.70
N ILE A 237 3.17 38.32 -50.19
CA ILE A 237 2.42 37.66 -51.27
C ILE A 237 1.00 37.31 -50.82
N GLN A 238 0.84 36.76 -49.61
CA GLN A 238 -0.48 36.47 -49.03
C GLN A 238 -1.37 37.70 -48.98
N ARG A 239 -0.84 38.81 -48.45
CA ARG A 239 -1.56 40.08 -48.38
C ARG A 239 -1.99 40.55 -49.75
N HIS A 240 -1.08 40.53 -50.72
CA HIS A 240 -1.36 40.93 -52.09
C HIS A 240 -2.48 40.10 -52.73
N VAL A 241 -2.43 38.77 -52.59
CA VAL A 241 -3.48 37.88 -53.13
C VAL A 241 -4.84 38.17 -52.50
N ILE A 242 -4.90 38.41 -51.19
CA ILE A 242 -6.15 38.76 -50.49
C ILE A 242 -6.69 40.10 -51.00
N GLU A 243 -5.84 41.11 -51.13
CA GLU A 243 -6.24 42.42 -51.66
C GLU A 243 -6.80 42.31 -53.09
N GLN A 244 -6.17 41.50 -53.96
CA GLN A 244 -6.67 41.26 -55.31
C GLN A 244 -8.03 40.55 -55.32
N ILE A 245 -8.22 39.54 -54.46
CA ILE A 245 -9.51 38.84 -54.33
C ILE A 245 -10.61 39.81 -53.86
N LEU A 246 -10.30 40.67 -52.90
CA LEU A 246 -11.23 41.68 -52.41
C LEU A 246 -11.56 42.71 -53.48
N GLU A 247 -10.59 43.10 -54.31
CA GLU A 247 -10.83 44.01 -55.44
C GLU A 247 -11.76 43.37 -56.47
N TYR A 248 -11.45 42.14 -56.92
CA TYR A 248 -12.31 41.40 -57.86
C TYR A 248 -13.72 41.20 -57.31
N ALA A 249 -13.85 40.87 -56.02
CA ALA A 249 -15.15 40.74 -55.37
C ALA A 249 -15.90 42.08 -55.39
N ARG A 250 -15.22 43.20 -55.11
CA ARG A 250 -15.83 44.53 -55.15
C ARG A 250 -16.28 44.90 -56.56
N GLU A 251 -15.45 44.69 -57.58
CA GLU A 251 -15.82 44.93 -58.97
C GLU A 251 -17.06 44.11 -59.35
N TYR A 252 -17.08 42.83 -58.96
CA TYR A 252 -18.17 41.91 -59.27
C TYR A 252 -19.48 42.23 -58.52
N PHE A 253 -19.40 42.59 -57.23
CA PHE A 253 -20.57 42.78 -56.34
C PHE A 253 -21.02 44.23 -56.17
N CYS A 254 -20.19 45.24 -56.48
CA CYS A 254 -20.47 46.64 -56.15
C CYS A 254 -20.51 47.58 -57.36
N ASP A 255 -19.85 47.26 -58.48
CA ASP A 255 -19.89 48.16 -59.63
C ASP A 255 -21.27 48.14 -60.28
N SER A 256 -21.98 49.26 -60.14
CA SER A 256 -23.36 49.47 -60.58
C SER A 256 -23.44 50.36 -61.82
N THR A 257 -22.28 50.82 -62.32
CA THR A 257 -22.21 51.93 -63.28
C THR A 257 -21.82 51.52 -64.70
N GLN A 258 -21.41 50.27 -64.93
CA GLN A 258 -20.99 49.79 -66.25
C GLN A 258 -22.14 49.08 -66.98
N PRO A 259 -22.68 49.64 -68.09
CA PRO A 259 -23.80 49.04 -68.82
C PRO A 259 -23.37 47.92 -69.79
N LYS A 260 -22.10 47.50 -69.76
CA LYS A 260 -21.56 46.47 -70.67
C LYS A 260 -21.03 45.29 -69.86
N PHE A 261 -21.96 44.44 -69.50
CA PHE A 261 -21.84 43.06 -69.01
C PHE A 261 -20.46 42.42 -69.16
N MET A 262 -19.76 42.24 -68.05
CA MET A 262 -18.81 41.14 -67.82
C MET A 262 -18.72 40.93 -66.29
N GLY A 263 -19.28 39.83 -65.78
CA GLY A 263 -19.18 39.45 -64.36
C GLY A 263 -20.46 39.65 -63.55
N GLY A 264 -20.87 40.89 -63.26
CA GLY A 264 -21.82 41.19 -62.18
C GLY A 264 -23.33 41.10 -62.48
N MET A 265 -23.78 40.41 -63.54
CA MET A 265 -25.22 40.40 -63.89
C MET A 265 -26.07 39.67 -62.84
N GLU A 266 -25.57 38.55 -62.31
CA GLU A 266 -26.23 37.82 -61.23
C GLU A 266 -26.35 38.69 -59.97
N SER A 267 -25.27 39.37 -59.59
CA SER A 267 -25.26 40.36 -58.49
C SER A 267 -26.23 41.51 -58.73
N PHE A 268 -26.31 42.03 -59.97
CA PHE A 268 -27.26 43.07 -60.33
C PHE A 268 -28.72 42.60 -60.21
N MET A 269 -29.03 41.43 -60.77
CA MET A 269 -30.36 40.82 -60.66
C MET A 269 -30.74 40.56 -59.21
N TYR A 270 -29.81 40.03 -58.40
CA TYR A 270 -30.01 39.79 -56.97
C TYR A 270 -30.33 41.08 -56.20
N ARG A 271 -29.57 42.16 -56.43
CA ARG A 271 -29.86 43.46 -55.81
C ARG A 271 -31.25 43.98 -56.19
N ARG A 272 -31.62 43.90 -57.47
CA ARG A 272 -32.95 44.34 -57.94
C ARG A 272 -34.09 43.50 -57.37
N ALA A 273 -33.88 42.19 -57.23
CA ALA A 273 -34.85 41.31 -56.59
C ALA A 273 -35.06 41.69 -55.12
N ASN A 274 -33.99 41.96 -54.37
CA ASN A 274 -34.09 42.41 -52.98
C ASN A 274 -34.75 43.78 -52.84
N GLU A 275 -34.40 44.75 -53.69
CA GLU A 275 -35.09 46.05 -53.73
C GLU A 275 -36.60 45.88 -53.96
N LEU A 276 -36.99 44.97 -54.86
CA LEU A 276 -38.39 44.67 -55.12
C LEU A 276 -39.08 44.02 -53.92
N ILE A 277 -38.41 43.10 -53.23
CA ILE A 277 -38.90 42.47 -52.00
C ILE A 277 -39.12 43.55 -50.92
N ASP A 278 -38.15 44.43 -50.69
CA ASP A 278 -38.25 45.50 -49.70
C ASP A 278 -39.43 46.44 -49.99
N VAL A 279 -39.62 46.81 -51.27
CA VAL A 279 -40.75 47.63 -51.70
C VAL A 279 -42.07 46.89 -51.54
N ALA A 280 -42.12 45.60 -51.87
CA ALA A 280 -43.32 44.76 -51.69
C ALA A 280 -43.69 44.60 -50.21
N GLU A 281 -42.72 44.42 -49.32
CA GLU A 281 -42.94 44.40 -47.88
C GLU A 281 -43.45 45.74 -47.35
N ALA A 282 -42.83 46.85 -47.77
CA ALA A 282 -43.27 48.19 -47.38
C ALA A 282 -44.69 48.48 -47.88
N PHE A 283 -45.04 48.02 -49.08
CA PHE A 283 -46.39 48.09 -49.62
C PHE A 283 -47.38 47.25 -48.79
N ALA A 284 -47.04 46.00 -48.48
CA ALA A 284 -47.88 45.12 -47.66
C ALA A 284 -48.15 45.72 -46.27
N LYS A 285 -47.13 46.30 -45.62
CA LYS A 285 -47.23 46.95 -44.31
C LYS A 285 -48.09 48.21 -44.30
N LYS A 286 -48.22 48.91 -45.44
CA LYS A 286 -49.02 50.15 -45.58
C LYS A 286 -50.45 49.91 -46.07
N ARG A 287 -50.83 48.67 -46.36
CA ARG A 287 -52.17 48.34 -46.86
C ARG A 287 -53.17 48.27 -45.69
N ASP A 288 -54.00 49.30 -45.55
CA ASP A 288 -55.02 49.45 -44.49
C ASP A 288 -56.35 48.74 -44.83
N GLY A 289 -56.28 47.55 -45.43
CA GLY A 289 -57.43 46.82 -45.96
C GLY A 289 -57.64 45.47 -45.28
N ILE A 290 -58.80 45.27 -44.67
CA ILE A 290 -59.24 44.05 -43.93
C ILE A 290 -59.67 42.92 -44.90
N ASP A 291 -59.02 42.80 -46.05
CA ASP A 291 -59.38 41.74 -47.03
C ASP A 291 -58.34 40.63 -46.96
N ASP A 292 -58.76 39.52 -46.36
CA ASP A 292 -57.93 38.35 -46.10
C ASP A 292 -57.56 37.67 -47.43
N THR A 293 -56.26 37.68 -47.72
CA THR A 293 -55.55 36.94 -48.78
C THR A 293 -55.80 37.30 -50.25
N THR A 294 -54.80 37.95 -50.85
CA THR A 294 -54.28 37.50 -52.15
C THR A 294 -52.78 37.25 -51.98
N LYS A 295 -52.44 36.00 -51.69
CA LYS A 295 -51.10 35.52 -51.33
C LYS A 295 -50.09 35.48 -52.49
N VAL A 296 -50.39 36.06 -53.65
CA VAL A 296 -49.48 36.02 -54.80
C VAL A 296 -49.58 37.32 -55.60
N PHE A 297 -48.50 38.08 -55.65
CA PHE A 297 -48.28 39.04 -56.72
C PHE A 297 -47.75 38.22 -57.92
N PRO A 298 -48.51 38.07 -59.02
CA PRO A 298 -47.98 37.39 -60.19
C PRO A 298 -47.01 38.36 -60.87
N ILE A 299 -45.70 38.15 -60.67
CA ILE A 299 -44.70 38.73 -61.56
C ILE A 299 -44.65 37.80 -62.79
N ASN A 300 -45.44 38.12 -63.81
CA ASN A 300 -45.21 37.55 -65.14
C ASN A 300 -44.04 38.31 -65.78
N VAL A 301 -42.89 37.65 -65.86
CA VAL A 301 -41.78 38.09 -66.71
C VAL A 301 -42.09 37.57 -68.12
N ASN A 302 -42.39 38.47 -69.05
CA ASN A 302 -42.48 38.18 -70.48
C ASN A 302 -41.09 38.24 -71.13
#